data_AF-A0A351R866-F1
#
_entry.id   AF-A0A351R866-F1
#
_cell.length_a   1.000
_cell.length_b   1.000
_cell.length_c   1.000
_cell.angle_alpha   90.00
_cell.angle_beta   90.00
_cell.angle_gamma   90.00
#
_symmetry.space_group_name_H-M   'P 1'
#
loop_
_entity.id
_entity.type
_entity.pdbx_description
1 polymer ?
#
loop_
_entity_poly.entity_id
_entity_poly.type
_entity_poly.pdbx_seq_one_letter_code
_entity_poly.pdbx_strand_id
1 'polypeptide(L)'
;MQGFGKVAVLLGGKSGEREVSLKSGAAVLAALQRQGVDAHAFDPATRPLHDLESFDLAMISLHGRFGEDGAMQGALELLGIPYTGSGVMASAIGMDKWRTKMMWSAAGVSTPAFEVVTADSDFDAIEKKLGLPLFVKPANEGSSIGISKVKQAGGLKAAYELAAKSDPLVIAEQFVGGG
;
A
#
# COMPACT_ATOMS: atom_id res chain seq x y z
N MET A 1 -14.89 -27.62 -9.40
CA MET A 1 -14.20 -26.95 -8.27
C MET A 1 -15.23 -26.72 -7.18
N GLN A 2 -15.33 -27.60 -6.18
CA GLN A 2 -16.37 -27.54 -5.12
C GLN A 2 -15.78 -27.44 -3.70
N GLY A 3 -14.55 -26.92 -3.56
CA GLY A 3 -13.80 -26.96 -2.30
C GLY A 3 -13.63 -25.64 -1.55
N PHE A 4 -14.08 -24.50 -2.09
CA PHE A 4 -13.76 -23.19 -1.51
C PHE A 4 -14.83 -22.63 -0.57
N GLY A 5 -16.00 -23.26 -0.47
CA GLY A 5 -17.15 -22.69 0.22
C GLY A 5 -17.60 -21.36 -0.40
N LYS A 6 -18.20 -20.50 0.43
CA LYS A 6 -18.66 -19.17 0.06
C LYS A 6 -17.52 -18.16 0.19
N VAL A 7 -17.17 -17.50 -0.91
CA VAL A 7 -16.01 -16.61 -1.02
C VAL A 7 -16.43 -15.14 -1.04
N ALA A 8 -15.87 -14.33 -0.15
CA ALA A 8 -15.99 -12.88 -0.21
C ALA A 8 -14.89 -12.31 -1.11
N VAL A 9 -15.25 -11.55 -2.13
CA VAL A 9 -14.31 -10.74 -2.92
C VAL A 9 -14.32 -9.33 -2.35
N LEU A 10 -13.30 -9.01 -1.56
CA LEU A 10 -13.17 -7.70 -0.93
C LEU A 10 -12.74 -6.67 -1.98
N LEU A 11 -13.56 -5.64 -2.19
CA LEU A 11 -13.34 -4.61 -3.21
C LEU A 11 -13.87 -3.25 -2.75
N GLY A 12 -13.42 -2.18 -3.40
CA GLY A 12 -13.81 -0.82 -3.03
C GLY A 12 -12.99 -0.30 -1.84
N GLY A 13 -13.60 -0.24 -0.65
CA GLY A 13 -12.95 0.33 0.54
C GLY A 13 -12.91 1.86 0.54
N LYS A 14 -12.07 2.42 1.42
CA LYS A 14 -12.05 3.86 1.76
C LYS A 14 -10.76 4.58 1.33
N SER A 15 -9.83 3.88 0.69
CA SER A 15 -8.56 4.48 0.26
C SER A 15 -8.75 5.43 -0.93
N GLY A 16 -7.71 6.21 -1.23
CA GLY A 16 -7.65 7.00 -2.48
C GLY A 16 -7.63 6.14 -3.75
N GLU A 17 -7.48 4.82 -3.61
CA GLU A 17 -7.37 3.86 -4.71
C GLU A 17 -8.68 3.06 -4.93
N ARG A 18 -9.79 3.49 -4.31
CA ARG A 18 -11.11 2.84 -4.39
C ARG A 18 -11.52 2.45 -5.81
N GLU A 19 -11.41 3.36 -6.77
CA GLU A 19 -11.82 3.10 -8.17
C GLU A 19 -10.99 1.99 -8.84
N VAL A 20 -9.72 1.86 -8.47
CA VAL A 20 -8.85 0.76 -8.92
C VAL A 20 -9.32 -0.53 -8.28
N SER A 21 -9.59 -0.52 -6.97
CA SER A 21 -10.10 -1.68 -6.24
C SER A 21 -11.45 -2.19 -6.78
N LEU A 22 -12.39 -1.31 -7.09
CA LEU A 22 -13.68 -1.69 -7.70
C LEU A 22 -13.48 -2.42 -9.03
N LYS A 23 -12.59 -1.90 -9.90
CA LYS A 23 -12.29 -2.52 -11.20
C LYS A 23 -11.61 -3.88 -11.04
N SER A 24 -10.56 -3.95 -10.23
CA SER A 24 -9.84 -5.21 -9.95
C SER A 24 -10.77 -6.26 -9.32
N GLY A 25 -11.52 -5.88 -8.29
CA GLY A 25 -12.44 -6.77 -7.60
C GLY A 25 -13.57 -7.28 -8.49
N ALA A 26 -14.13 -6.44 -9.36
CA ALA A 26 -15.14 -6.87 -10.33
C ALA A 26 -14.58 -7.90 -11.33
N ALA A 27 -13.35 -7.71 -11.81
CA ALA A 27 -12.69 -8.65 -12.71
C ALA A 27 -12.42 -10.00 -12.02
N VAL A 28 -11.92 -9.96 -10.77
CA VAL A 28 -11.69 -11.15 -9.94
C VAL A 28 -12.99 -11.90 -9.64
N LEU A 29 -14.03 -11.19 -9.22
CA LEU A 29 -15.35 -11.75 -8.95
C LEU A 29 -15.90 -12.47 -10.18
N ALA A 30 -15.89 -11.81 -11.34
CA ALA A 30 -16.36 -12.41 -12.58
C ALA A 30 -15.53 -13.64 -12.97
N ALA A 31 -14.22 -13.63 -12.73
CA ALA A 31 -13.37 -14.78 -13.00
C ALA A 31 -13.70 -15.98 -12.09
N LEU A 32 -13.87 -15.76 -10.79
CA LEU A 32 -14.25 -16.79 -9.82
C LEU A 32 -15.63 -17.38 -10.15
N GLN A 33 -16.60 -16.54 -10.44
CA GLN A 33 -17.95 -16.98 -10.80
C GLN A 33 -17.96 -17.80 -12.11
N ARG A 34 -17.17 -17.44 -13.11
CA ARG A 34 -17.02 -18.24 -14.34
C ARG A 34 -16.43 -19.63 -14.08
N GLN A 35 -15.69 -19.82 -13.00
CA GLN A 35 -15.17 -21.12 -12.57
C GLN A 35 -16.14 -21.90 -11.67
N GLY A 36 -17.34 -21.36 -11.43
CA GLY A 36 -18.36 -21.98 -10.58
C GLY A 36 -18.10 -21.86 -9.08
N VAL A 37 -17.24 -20.92 -8.65
CA VAL A 37 -17.04 -20.60 -7.23
C VAL A 37 -18.21 -19.76 -6.73
N ASP A 38 -18.70 -20.05 -5.52
CA ASP A 38 -19.74 -19.27 -4.83
C ASP A 38 -19.16 -17.95 -4.29
N ALA A 39 -18.80 -17.05 -5.21
CA ALA A 39 -18.12 -15.79 -4.91
C ALA A 39 -19.09 -14.60 -4.94
N HIS A 40 -18.99 -13.73 -3.94
CA HIS A 40 -19.79 -12.51 -3.83
C HIS A 40 -18.94 -11.28 -3.56
N ALA A 41 -19.33 -10.14 -4.14
CA ALA A 41 -18.72 -8.86 -3.81
C ALA A 41 -18.95 -8.50 -2.33
N PHE A 42 -17.93 -7.96 -1.69
CA PHE A 42 -18.00 -7.39 -0.36
C PHE A 42 -17.24 -6.07 -0.32
N ASP A 43 -17.94 -4.96 -0.09
CA ASP A 43 -17.31 -3.66 0.07
C ASP A 43 -17.36 -3.21 1.55
N PRO A 44 -16.21 -3.20 2.26
CA PRO A 44 -16.17 -2.82 3.67
C PRO A 44 -16.44 -1.33 3.91
N ALA A 45 -16.53 -0.51 2.86
CA ALA A 45 -16.97 0.88 2.98
C ALA A 45 -18.50 1.01 3.14
N THR A 46 -19.28 0.04 2.66
CA THR A 46 -20.74 0.09 2.62
C THR A 46 -21.41 -1.02 3.42
N ARG A 47 -20.65 -2.05 3.82
CA ARG A 47 -21.13 -3.18 4.61
C ARG A 47 -20.40 -3.27 5.96
N PRO A 48 -21.08 -3.71 7.03
CA PRO A 48 -20.43 -3.91 8.31
C PRO A 48 -19.52 -5.15 8.25
N LEU A 49 -18.35 -5.08 8.90
CA LEU A 49 -17.34 -6.15 8.82
C LEU A 49 -17.83 -7.51 9.38
N HIS A 50 -18.74 -7.52 10.37
CA HIS A 50 -19.26 -8.77 10.94
C HIS A 50 -20.03 -9.63 9.93
N ASP A 51 -20.52 -9.06 8.83
CA ASP A 51 -21.14 -9.83 7.74
C ASP A 51 -20.16 -10.84 7.11
N LEU A 52 -18.85 -10.63 7.26
CA LEU A 52 -17.82 -11.54 6.77
C LEU A 52 -17.86 -12.91 7.45
N GLU A 53 -18.42 -13.03 8.65
CA GLU A 53 -18.60 -14.30 9.37
C GLU A 53 -19.46 -15.31 8.60
N SER A 54 -20.23 -14.84 7.61
CA SER A 54 -21.02 -15.70 6.72
C SER A 54 -20.23 -16.29 5.55
N PHE A 55 -18.91 -16.04 5.45
CA PHE A 55 -18.03 -16.47 4.37
C PHE A 55 -16.93 -17.39 4.87
N ASP A 56 -16.52 -18.33 4.03
CA ASP A 56 -15.48 -19.34 4.33
C ASP A 56 -14.07 -18.88 3.93
N LEU A 57 -13.95 -17.89 3.03
CA LEU A 57 -12.68 -17.39 2.50
C LEU A 57 -12.84 -15.94 2.02
N ALA A 58 -11.82 -15.12 2.22
CA ALA A 58 -11.74 -13.76 1.67
C ALA A 58 -10.65 -13.64 0.58
N MET A 59 -11.07 -13.29 -0.64
CA MET A 59 -10.20 -12.86 -1.72
C MET A 59 -10.01 -11.35 -1.65
N ILE A 60 -8.82 -10.89 -1.26
CA ILE A 60 -8.54 -9.47 -1.06
C ILE A 60 -8.21 -8.81 -2.40
N SER A 61 -9.06 -7.90 -2.86
CA SER A 61 -8.83 -7.02 -4.01
C SER A 61 -8.96 -5.53 -3.62
N LEU A 62 -8.74 -5.24 -2.34
CA LEU A 62 -8.61 -3.88 -1.81
C LEU A 62 -7.23 -3.33 -2.15
N HIS A 63 -7.16 -2.03 -2.49
CA HIS A 63 -5.91 -1.33 -2.81
C HIS A 63 -5.71 -0.19 -1.81
N GLY A 64 -4.47 0.05 -1.41
CA GLY A 64 -4.09 1.11 -0.49
C GLY A 64 -4.42 0.83 0.98
N ARG A 65 -4.43 1.91 1.77
CA ARG A 65 -4.67 1.87 3.22
C ARG A 65 -5.95 1.11 3.58
N PHE A 66 -5.93 0.48 4.75
CA PHE A 66 -6.92 -0.46 5.29
C PHE A 66 -7.01 -1.82 4.57
N GLY A 67 -6.66 -1.91 3.29
CA GLY A 67 -6.70 -3.15 2.51
C GLY A 67 -5.35 -3.86 2.39
N GLU A 68 -4.28 -3.09 2.23
CA GLU A 68 -2.92 -3.59 1.95
C GLU A 68 -1.94 -3.37 3.12
N ASP A 69 -2.36 -2.68 4.18
CA ASP A 69 -1.51 -2.24 5.29
C ASP A 69 -1.59 -3.15 6.53
N GLY A 70 -2.20 -4.33 6.40
CA GLY A 70 -2.37 -5.28 7.50
C GLY A 70 -3.65 -5.11 8.31
N ALA A 71 -4.40 -4.01 8.15
CA ALA A 71 -5.61 -3.77 8.95
C ALA A 71 -6.73 -4.77 8.63
N MET A 72 -7.08 -4.95 7.34
CA MET A 72 -8.07 -5.94 6.93
C MET A 72 -7.61 -7.36 7.25
N GLN A 73 -6.32 -7.66 7.06
CA GLN A 73 -5.73 -8.94 7.41
C GLN A 73 -5.94 -9.22 8.90
N GLY A 74 -5.67 -8.27 9.78
CA GLY A 74 -5.88 -8.41 11.21
C GLY A 74 -7.35 -8.63 11.59
N ALA A 75 -8.27 -7.95 10.91
CA ALA A 75 -9.70 -8.20 11.09
C ALA A 75 -10.09 -9.64 10.70
N LEU A 76 -9.56 -10.14 9.58
CA LEU A 76 -9.83 -11.51 9.12
C LEU A 76 -9.20 -12.57 10.03
N GLU A 77 -8.00 -12.33 10.57
CA GLU A 77 -7.37 -13.18 11.60
C GLU A 77 -8.28 -13.31 12.84
N LEU A 78 -8.83 -12.19 13.33
CA LEU A 78 -9.71 -12.20 14.50
C LEU A 78 -11.06 -12.90 14.22
N LEU A 79 -11.56 -12.79 13.00
CA LEU A 79 -12.78 -13.49 12.56
C LEU A 79 -12.53 -14.98 12.23
N GLY A 80 -11.28 -15.43 12.20
CA GLY A 80 -10.93 -16.80 11.81
C GLY A 80 -11.17 -17.10 10.33
N ILE A 81 -11.20 -16.08 9.47
CA ILE A 81 -11.49 -16.23 8.04
C ILE A 81 -10.17 -16.29 7.28
N PRO A 82 -9.85 -17.39 6.58
CA PRO A 82 -8.65 -17.45 5.74
C PRO A 82 -8.75 -16.45 4.59
N TYR A 83 -7.61 -15.91 4.16
CA TYR A 83 -7.56 -14.89 3.12
C TYR A 83 -6.34 -15.01 2.21
N THR A 84 -6.42 -14.38 1.04
CA THR A 84 -5.35 -14.39 0.05
C THR A 84 -4.29 -13.33 0.32
N GLY A 85 -3.03 -13.66 0.05
CA GLY A 85 -1.91 -12.72 0.04
C GLY A 85 -1.05 -12.78 1.30
N SER A 86 -0.37 -11.68 1.58
CA SER A 86 0.49 -11.52 2.76
C SER A 86 -0.33 -11.43 4.05
N GLY A 87 0.23 -11.97 5.14
CA GLY A 87 -0.35 -11.78 6.49
C GLY A 87 -0.07 -10.41 7.08
N VAL A 88 -0.62 -10.14 8.27
CA VAL A 88 -0.63 -8.83 8.94
C VAL A 88 0.73 -8.11 8.92
N MET A 89 1.77 -8.75 9.44
CA MET A 89 3.10 -8.13 9.57
C MET A 89 3.69 -7.80 8.19
N ALA A 90 3.61 -8.72 7.24
CA ALA A 90 4.18 -8.54 5.91
C ALA A 90 3.45 -7.45 5.12
N SER A 91 2.12 -7.38 5.24
CA SER A 91 1.30 -6.29 4.66
C SER A 91 1.65 -4.94 5.28
N ALA A 92 1.68 -4.85 6.63
CA ALA A 92 2.00 -3.60 7.33
C ALA A 92 3.40 -3.07 6.98
N ILE A 93 4.40 -3.95 6.93
CA ILE A 93 5.76 -3.56 6.54
C ILE A 93 5.82 -3.21 5.06
N GLY A 94 5.22 -4.04 4.20
CA GLY A 94 5.24 -3.85 2.75
C GLY A 94 4.63 -2.52 2.31
N MET A 95 3.61 -2.04 3.02
CA MET A 95 3.01 -0.73 2.76
C MET A 95 3.94 0.43 3.19
N ASP A 96 4.71 0.23 4.27
CA ASP A 96 5.63 1.23 4.82
C ASP A 96 7.00 1.18 4.14
N LYS A 97 7.22 2.10 3.20
CA LYS A 97 8.47 2.17 2.43
C LYS A 97 9.69 2.43 3.32
N TRP A 98 9.55 3.18 4.41
CA TRP A 98 10.67 3.45 5.31
C TRP A 98 11.11 2.19 6.03
N ARG A 99 10.16 1.50 6.67
CA ARG A 99 10.42 0.28 7.44
C ARG A 99 10.87 -0.88 6.54
N THR A 100 10.26 -1.01 5.36
CA THR A 100 10.73 -1.96 4.33
C THR A 100 12.21 -1.73 3.99
N LYS A 101 12.62 -0.47 3.73
CA LYS A 101 14.01 -0.16 3.37
C LYS A 101 14.98 -0.39 4.53
N MET A 102 14.57 -0.14 5.77
CA MET A 102 15.36 -0.50 6.96
C MET A 102 15.62 -2.01 7.03
N MET A 103 14.57 -2.82 6.82
CA MET A 103 14.69 -4.28 6.84
C MET A 103 15.53 -4.81 5.69
N TRP A 104 15.36 -4.27 4.48
CA TRP A 104 16.20 -4.61 3.34
C TRP A 104 17.67 -4.31 3.61
N SER A 105 17.97 -3.11 4.12
CA SER A 105 19.34 -2.70 4.45
C SER A 105 19.96 -3.63 5.50
N ALA A 106 19.21 -3.95 6.55
CA ALA A 106 19.66 -4.87 7.60
C ALA A 106 19.88 -6.31 7.08
N ALA A 107 19.11 -6.74 6.09
CA ALA A 107 19.22 -8.05 5.45
C ALA A 107 20.25 -8.09 4.29
N GLY A 108 20.93 -6.98 3.98
CA GLY A 108 21.86 -6.90 2.85
C GLY A 108 21.18 -6.85 1.47
N VAL A 109 19.88 -6.58 1.41
CA VAL A 109 19.15 -6.33 0.16
C VAL A 109 19.38 -4.88 -0.27
N SER A 110 19.90 -4.71 -1.49
CA SER A 110 20.20 -3.39 -2.03
C SER A 110 18.93 -2.55 -2.19
N THR A 111 19.00 -1.30 -1.77
CA THR A 111 17.94 -0.30 -1.93
C THR A 111 18.58 1.08 -2.12
N PRO A 112 17.97 2.01 -2.87
CA PRO A 112 18.55 3.35 -3.04
C PRO A 112 18.72 4.06 -1.69
N ALA A 113 19.79 4.84 -1.55
CA ALA A 113 20.03 5.67 -0.38
C ALA A 113 18.83 6.58 -0.11
N PHE A 114 18.48 6.81 1.15
CA PHE A 114 17.27 7.52 1.53
C PHE A 114 17.43 8.26 2.87
N GLU A 115 16.62 9.30 3.05
CA GLU A 115 16.48 10.03 4.31
C GLU A 115 14.99 10.17 4.66
N VAL A 116 14.68 10.17 5.96
CA VAL A 116 13.37 10.61 6.45
C VAL A 116 13.38 12.14 6.46
N VAL A 117 12.33 12.76 5.93
CA VAL A 117 12.20 14.21 5.82
C VAL A 117 11.07 14.69 6.71
N THR A 118 11.33 15.75 7.46
CA THR A 118 10.37 16.42 8.35
C THR A 118 10.36 17.93 8.05
N ALA A 119 9.43 18.67 8.65
CA ALA A 119 9.33 20.12 8.46
C ALA A 119 10.58 20.87 8.96
N ASP A 120 11.31 20.29 9.92
CA ASP A 120 12.50 20.88 10.56
C ASP A 120 13.81 20.34 9.97
N SER A 121 13.75 19.53 8.91
CA SER A 121 14.94 18.97 8.26
C SER A 121 15.76 20.04 7.54
N ASP A 122 17.08 19.89 7.56
CA ASP A 122 17.99 20.66 6.68
C ASP A 122 17.88 20.12 5.25
N PHE A 123 17.02 20.77 4.45
CA PHE A 123 16.73 20.34 3.08
C PHE A 123 17.97 20.38 2.18
N ASP A 124 18.83 21.40 2.33
CA ASP A 124 20.03 21.54 1.50
C ASP A 124 21.06 20.44 1.82
N ALA A 125 21.20 20.08 3.10
CA ALA A 125 22.05 18.96 3.51
C ALA A 125 21.56 17.61 2.95
N ILE A 126 20.24 17.38 2.93
CA ILE A 126 19.66 16.16 2.37
C ILE A 126 19.86 16.09 0.86
N GLU A 127 19.62 17.18 0.13
CA GLU A 127 19.87 17.26 -1.32
C GLU A 127 21.34 16.98 -1.64
N LYS A 128 22.27 17.55 -0.86
CA LYS A 128 23.71 17.30 -1.02
C LYS A 128 24.08 15.85 -0.72
N LYS A 129 23.46 15.22 0.29
CA LYS A 129 23.73 13.84 0.70
C LYS A 129 23.22 12.82 -0.32
N LEU A 130 21.99 12.98 -0.80
CA LEU A 130 21.36 12.03 -1.73
C LEU A 130 21.75 12.29 -3.20
N GLY A 131 22.16 13.52 -3.51
CA GLY A 131 22.40 13.98 -4.87
C GLY A 131 21.10 14.27 -5.62
N LEU A 132 21.24 14.88 -6.80
CA LEU A 132 20.13 15.21 -7.68
C LEU A 132 20.25 14.48 -9.02
N PRO A 133 19.12 14.07 -9.64
CA PRO A 133 17.77 14.21 -9.11
C PRO A 133 17.52 13.26 -7.92
N LEU A 134 16.49 13.55 -7.12
CA LEU A 134 15.98 12.66 -6.07
C LEU A 134 14.46 12.55 -6.15
N PHE A 135 13.91 11.51 -5.54
CA PHE A 135 12.47 11.34 -5.38
C PHE A 135 12.05 11.65 -3.95
N VAL A 136 10.91 12.32 -3.80
CA VAL A 136 10.25 12.55 -2.51
C VAL A 136 8.90 11.86 -2.55
N LYS A 137 8.57 11.06 -1.54
CA LYS A 137 7.38 10.22 -1.54
C LYS A 137 6.81 10.02 -0.13
N PRO A 138 5.47 9.96 0.02
CA PRO A 138 4.82 9.41 1.21
C PRO A 138 5.28 7.98 1.49
N ALA A 139 5.51 7.65 2.75
CA ALA A 139 5.95 6.30 3.12
C ALA A 139 4.83 5.26 2.92
N ASN A 140 3.58 5.62 3.24
CA ASN A 140 2.46 4.69 3.41
C ASN A 140 1.32 4.88 2.39
N GLU A 141 1.61 5.49 1.23
CA GLU A 141 0.65 5.63 0.13
C GLU A 141 1.04 4.82 -1.11
N GLY A 142 0.04 4.36 -1.86
CA GLY A 142 0.17 3.65 -3.13
C GLY A 142 0.12 4.57 -4.35
N SER A 143 0.06 3.97 -5.54
CA SER A 143 -0.30 4.63 -6.82
C SER A 143 0.39 5.96 -7.15
N SER A 144 1.64 6.14 -6.72
CA SER A 144 2.42 7.38 -6.92
C SER A 144 1.78 8.66 -6.35
N ILE A 145 0.86 8.52 -5.41
CA ILE A 145 0.21 9.63 -4.72
C ILE A 145 1.28 10.41 -3.94
N GLY A 146 1.33 11.74 -4.15
CA GLY A 146 2.27 12.62 -3.46
C GLY A 146 3.74 12.47 -3.87
N ILE A 147 4.07 11.68 -4.90
CA ILE A 147 5.45 11.49 -5.35
C ILE A 147 5.91 12.67 -6.21
N SER A 148 7.12 13.17 -5.95
CA SER A 148 7.78 14.23 -6.72
C SER A 148 9.21 13.86 -7.09
N LYS A 149 9.65 14.25 -8.30
CA LYS A 149 11.07 14.16 -8.71
C LYS A 149 11.71 15.55 -8.65
N VAL A 150 12.60 15.75 -7.70
CA VAL A 150 13.36 16.99 -7.53
C VAL A 150 14.59 16.93 -8.43
N LYS A 151 14.75 17.90 -9.34
CA LYS A 151 15.83 17.91 -10.34
C LYS A 151 16.86 19.02 -10.11
N GLN A 152 16.56 19.99 -9.24
CA GLN A 152 17.36 21.18 -9.00
C GLN A 152 17.39 21.47 -7.50
N ALA A 153 18.45 22.13 -7.06
CA ALA A 153 18.64 22.46 -5.65
C ALA A 153 17.54 23.41 -5.14
N GLY A 154 17.18 23.28 -3.87
CA GLY A 154 16.10 24.03 -3.20
C GLY A 154 14.70 23.51 -3.51
N GLY A 155 14.57 22.43 -4.29
CA GLY A 155 13.27 21.86 -4.66
C GLY A 155 12.70 20.88 -3.64
N LEU A 156 13.52 20.36 -2.72
CA LEU A 156 13.12 19.35 -1.75
C LEU A 156 12.03 19.83 -0.79
N LYS A 157 12.10 21.08 -0.30
CA LYS A 157 11.10 21.62 0.64
C LYS A 157 9.68 21.58 0.06
N ALA A 158 9.49 22.09 -1.15
CA ALA A 158 8.19 22.11 -1.81
C ALA A 158 7.68 20.68 -2.11
N ALA A 159 8.58 19.77 -2.46
CA ALA A 159 8.26 18.36 -2.68
C ALA A 159 7.85 17.64 -1.38
N TYR A 160 8.51 17.94 -0.26
CA TYR A 160 8.13 17.47 1.07
C TYR A 160 6.74 17.98 1.46
N GLU A 161 6.48 19.29 1.32
CA GLU A 161 5.17 19.88 1.65
C GLU A 161 4.02 19.27 0.83
N LEU A 162 4.28 18.85 -0.40
CA LEU A 162 3.30 18.12 -1.21
C LEU A 162 3.07 16.69 -0.67
N ALA A 163 4.14 15.94 -0.42
CA ALA A 163 4.05 14.57 0.10
C ALA A 163 3.40 14.51 1.49
N ALA A 164 3.73 15.48 2.36
CA ALA A 164 3.23 15.57 3.73
C ALA A 164 1.71 15.79 3.83
N LYS A 165 1.04 16.22 2.74
CA LYS A 165 -0.43 16.31 2.67
C LYS A 165 -1.09 14.93 2.64
N SER A 166 -0.37 13.91 2.20
CA SER A 166 -0.88 12.54 2.07
C SER A 166 -0.45 11.64 3.23
N ASP A 167 0.77 11.80 3.73
CA ASP A 167 1.31 11.03 4.85
C ASP A 167 2.28 11.90 5.67
N PRO A 168 2.13 12.00 7.01
CA PRO A 168 3.12 12.68 7.85
C PRO A 168 4.52 12.07 7.78
N LEU A 169 4.65 10.79 7.40
CA LEU A 169 5.94 10.15 7.18
C LEU A 169 6.37 10.27 5.72
N VAL A 170 7.39 11.09 5.46
CA VAL A 170 7.91 11.34 4.10
C VAL A 170 9.35 10.85 4.01
N ILE A 171 9.70 10.22 2.87
CA ILE A 171 11.07 9.83 2.55
C ILE A 171 11.56 10.55 1.29
N ALA A 172 12.81 10.99 1.32
CA ALA A 172 13.58 11.37 0.14
C ALA A 172 14.51 10.22 -0.24
N GLU A 173 14.63 9.93 -1.53
CA GLU A 173 15.36 8.78 -2.04
C GLU A 173 16.19 9.17 -3.25
N GLN A 174 17.45 8.73 -3.27
CA GLN A 174 18.36 8.92 -4.39
C GLN A 174 17.74 8.38 -5.69
N PHE A 175 17.84 9.15 -6.78
CA PHE A 175 17.46 8.65 -8.10
C PHE A 175 18.41 7.58 -8.58
N VAL A 176 17.85 6.45 -9.02
CA VAL A 176 18.56 5.42 -9.77
C VAL A 176 18.08 5.47 -11.22
N GLY A 177 18.98 5.81 -12.14
CA GLY A 177 18.69 5.82 -13.58
C GLY A 177 18.85 4.43 -14.20
N GLY A 178 17.98 4.10 -15.15
CA GLY A 178 18.29 3.08 -16.15
C GLY A 178 19.19 3.70 -17.22
N GLY A 179 20.25 3.00 -17.62
CA GLY A 179 21.14 3.43 -18.70
C GLY A 179 20.45 3.52 -20.06
#